data_AF-A0A6C0JKH9-F1
#
_entry.id   AF-A0A6C0JKH9-F1
#
_cell.length_a   1.000
_cell.length_b   1.000
_cell.length_c   1.000
_cell.angle_alpha   90.00
_cell.angle_beta   90.00
_cell.angle_gamma   90.00
#
_symmetry.space_group_name_H-M   'P 1'
#
loop_
_entity.id
_entity.type
_entity.pdbx_description
1 polymer ?
#
loop_
_entity_poly.entity_id
_entity_poly.type
_entity_poly.pdbx_seq_one_letter_code
_entity_poly.pdbx_strand_id
1 'polypeptide(L)'
;MNIISYCNVNPRDYTYLGIGSKNRTSDLDAFTPALDQILPCFLNTVNGTIRVIHYDPQFAPEYDNGFLSRYFARKGFIEIGGVWTTPDFRIEVIIITEMFTQESLFTDFMKHAINTRSRLVVQAYSGIELGSMYKNLYMEFSLQDQEYIKNRVLFDITYGTDCNCGTDMTKYAPIEDSQGRFMNFLLYTQEEKLANIGRHPQLDKLIYKSVCYDLSKILNENSVNYRKALKKEPLMFRGDYSHDASAEEIMAVLLNKVQNILSILDRLKMLTEEKKQLFAKCSSNYRDVDVYAWYSEMTKLYK
;
A
#
# COMPACT_ATOMS: atom_id res chain seq x y z
N MET A 1 -2.35 29.57 -6.10
CA MET A 1 -3.54 29.32 -5.25
C MET A 1 -3.10 28.56 -4.01
N ASN A 2 -3.46 28.98 -2.79
CA ASN A 2 -3.23 28.13 -1.62
C ASN A 2 -4.30 27.01 -1.61
N ILE A 3 -3.87 25.79 -1.94
CA ILE A 3 -4.79 24.67 -2.16
C ILE A 3 -5.57 24.29 -0.91
N ILE A 4 -4.93 24.33 0.27
CA ILE A 4 -5.55 23.93 1.53
C ILE A 4 -6.62 24.96 1.92
N SER A 5 -6.31 26.25 1.78
CA SER A 5 -7.29 27.31 2.00
C SER A 5 -8.49 27.18 1.06
N TYR A 6 -8.25 26.89 -0.22
CA TYR A 6 -9.32 26.61 -1.18
C TYR A 6 -10.17 25.41 -0.76
N CYS A 7 -9.52 24.31 -0.35
CA CYS A 7 -10.23 23.11 0.08
C CYS A 7 -11.09 23.35 1.31
N ASN A 8 -10.63 24.16 2.26
CA ASN A 8 -11.39 24.51 3.46
C ASN A 8 -12.64 25.34 3.15
N VAL A 9 -12.60 26.21 2.14
CA VAL A 9 -13.75 27.04 1.74
C VAL A 9 -14.79 26.23 0.97
N ASN A 10 -14.35 25.26 0.17
CA ASN A 10 -15.21 24.42 -0.65
C ASN A 10 -14.96 22.93 -0.33
N PRO A 11 -15.44 22.40 0.81
CA PRO A 11 -15.21 21.00 1.17
C PRO A 11 -15.89 20.05 0.18
N ARG A 12 -15.26 18.91 -0.10
CA ARG A 12 -15.80 17.83 -0.94
C ARG A 12 -15.76 16.51 -0.16
N ASP A 13 -16.65 15.58 -0.50
CA ASP A 13 -16.80 14.31 0.22
C ASP A 13 -15.58 13.39 0.03
N TYR A 14 -14.93 13.51 -1.13
CA TYR A 14 -13.81 12.68 -1.52
C TYR A 14 -12.73 13.50 -2.21
N THR A 15 -11.48 13.36 -1.78
CA THR A 15 -10.31 13.98 -2.42
C THR A 15 -9.38 12.89 -2.95
N TYR A 16 -9.05 12.94 -4.24
CA TYR A 16 -7.97 12.18 -4.85
C TYR A 16 -6.81 13.11 -5.19
N LEU A 17 -5.64 12.81 -4.66
CA LEU A 17 -4.39 13.53 -4.88
C LEU A 17 -3.47 12.68 -5.76
N GLY A 18 -3.31 13.06 -7.03
CA GLY A 18 -2.36 12.44 -7.95
C GLY A 18 -1.05 13.23 -8.00
N ILE A 19 0.09 12.54 -7.84
CA ILE A 19 1.43 13.15 -7.91
C ILE A 19 2.20 12.49 -9.06
N GLY A 20 2.72 13.30 -9.98
CA GLY A 20 3.42 12.80 -11.17
C GLY A 20 2.50 12.09 -12.18
N SER A 21 1.24 12.54 -12.28
CA SER A 21 0.14 11.88 -12.98
C SER A 21 -0.02 12.30 -14.45
N LYS A 22 0.97 12.94 -15.06
CA LYS A 22 0.93 13.38 -16.46
C LYS A 22 0.53 12.26 -17.41
N ASN A 23 -0.29 12.61 -18.42
CA ASN A 23 -0.65 11.69 -19.49
C ASN A 23 0.58 11.19 -20.24
N ARG A 24 0.61 9.87 -20.46
CA ARG A 24 1.75 9.17 -21.06
C ARG A 24 1.79 9.23 -22.58
N THR A 25 0.69 9.67 -23.18
CA THR A 25 0.54 9.86 -24.62
C THR A 25 -0.17 11.19 -24.86
N SER A 26 0.25 11.93 -25.89
CA SER A 26 -0.42 13.13 -26.36
C SER A 26 -1.64 12.84 -27.25
N ASP A 27 -1.76 11.60 -27.70
CA ASP A 27 -2.91 11.10 -28.46
C ASP A 27 -4.03 10.68 -27.51
N LEU A 28 -5.17 11.36 -27.62
CA LEU A 28 -6.35 11.08 -26.81
C LEU A 28 -7.05 9.78 -27.15
N ASP A 29 -6.94 9.29 -28.39
CA ASP A 29 -7.57 8.02 -28.78
C ASP A 29 -6.77 6.83 -28.25
N ALA A 30 -5.45 6.99 -28.10
CA ALA A 30 -4.59 6.04 -27.40
C ALA A 30 -4.67 6.13 -25.86
N PHE A 31 -5.28 7.19 -25.29
CA PHE A 31 -5.40 7.38 -23.85
C PHE A 31 -6.57 6.59 -23.26
N THR A 32 -6.33 5.29 -23.04
CA THR A 32 -7.32 4.34 -22.51
C THR A 32 -7.57 4.50 -21.00
N PRO A 33 -8.67 3.92 -20.44
CA PRO A 33 -8.91 3.93 -19.00
C PRO A 33 -7.76 3.33 -18.16
N ALA A 34 -6.99 2.39 -18.70
CA ALA A 34 -5.82 1.83 -18.04
C ALA A 34 -4.69 2.84 -17.84
N LEU A 35 -4.59 3.83 -18.75
CA LEU A 35 -3.56 4.88 -18.70
C LEU A 35 -4.05 6.14 -17.97
N ASP A 36 -5.34 6.20 -17.62
CA ASP A 36 -5.98 7.42 -17.10
C ASP A 36 -5.68 7.64 -15.61
N GLN A 37 -4.50 8.21 -15.34
CA GLN A 37 -4.08 8.64 -14.01
C GLN A 37 -4.71 9.98 -13.58
N ILE A 38 -5.31 10.72 -14.53
CA ILE A 38 -5.92 12.03 -14.32
C ILE A 38 -7.31 11.86 -13.71
N LEU A 39 -8.14 10.99 -14.26
CA LEU A 39 -9.42 10.56 -13.68
C LEU A 39 -9.47 9.03 -13.62
N PRO A 40 -8.84 8.42 -12.60
CA PRO A 40 -8.85 6.98 -12.42
C PRO A 40 -10.27 6.41 -12.40
N CYS A 41 -10.46 5.26 -13.04
CA CYS A 41 -11.80 4.69 -13.22
C CYS A 41 -12.52 4.33 -11.91
N PHE A 42 -11.78 4.11 -10.81
CA PHE A 42 -12.38 3.88 -9.50
C PHE A 42 -13.16 5.09 -8.97
N LEU A 43 -12.89 6.31 -9.45
CA LEU A 43 -13.66 7.49 -9.04
C LEU A 43 -15.12 7.44 -9.49
N ASN A 44 -15.42 6.66 -10.54
CA ASN A 44 -16.80 6.49 -11.02
C ASN A 44 -17.71 5.82 -9.99
N THR A 45 -17.14 5.02 -9.08
CA THR A 45 -17.89 4.31 -8.03
C THR A 45 -18.01 5.11 -6.73
N VAL A 46 -17.39 6.28 -6.65
CA VAL A 46 -17.44 7.13 -5.45
C VAL A 46 -18.77 7.90 -5.43
N ASN A 47 -19.51 7.73 -4.33
CA ASN A 47 -20.72 8.51 -4.07
C ASN A 47 -20.38 9.89 -3.50
N GLY A 48 -21.17 10.90 -3.85
CA GLY A 48 -20.98 12.28 -3.42
C GLY A 48 -20.09 13.10 -4.34
N THR A 49 -19.59 14.20 -3.80
CA THR A 49 -18.76 15.18 -4.50
C THR A 49 -17.27 14.82 -4.43
N ILE A 50 -16.56 15.00 -5.53
CA ILE A 50 -15.17 14.56 -5.72
C ILE A 50 -14.31 15.75 -6.10
N ARG A 51 -13.21 15.92 -5.36
CA ARG A 51 -12.09 16.77 -5.73
C ARG A 51 -10.94 15.91 -6.21
N VAL A 52 -10.40 16.25 -7.36
CA VAL A 52 -9.16 15.68 -7.87
C VAL A 52 -8.11 16.79 -7.92
N ILE A 53 -6.95 16.55 -7.32
CA ILE A 53 -5.83 17.49 -7.33
C ILE A 53 -4.63 16.78 -7.92
N HIS A 54 -4.01 17.37 -8.93
CA HIS A 54 -2.81 16.85 -9.53
C HIS A 54 -1.63 17.78 -9.29
N TYR A 55 -0.50 17.20 -8.87
CA TYR A 55 0.80 17.87 -8.81
C TYR A 55 1.74 17.24 -9.83
N ASP A 56 2.00 17.96 -10.92
CA ASP A 56 2.97 17.54 -11.93
C ASP A 56 3.40 18.74 -12.80
N PRO A 57 4.69 19.13 -12.80
CA PRO A 57 5.19 20.20 -13.68
C PRO A 57 4.97 19.95 -15.16
N GLN A 58 4.83 18.69 -15.59
CA GLN A 58 4.62 18.38 -17.00
C GLN A 58 3.21 18.73 -17.49
N PHE A 59 2.31 19.17 -16.60
CA PHE A 59 1.05 19.80 -17.03
C PHE A 59 1.20 21.28 -17.41
N ALA A 60 2.37 21.89 -17.26
CA ALA A 60 2.59 23.27 -17.68
C ALA A 60 2.31 23.45 -19.19
N PRO A 61 1.78 24.61 -19.63
CA PRO A 61 1.34 24.81 -21.02
C PRO A 61 2.37 24.45 -22.09
N GLU A 62 3.65 24.68 -21.81
CA GLU A 62 4.78 24.35 -22.69
C GLU A 62 4.98 22.84 -22.92
N TYR A 63 4.48 22.00 -22.02
CA TYR A 63 4.57 20.53 -22.11
C TYR A 63 3.22 19.89 -22.45
N ASP A 64 2.11 20.51 -22.02
CA ASP A 64 0.78 19.92 -22.17
C ASP A 64 0.31 19.85 -23.63
N ASN A 65 0.71 20.82 -24.46
CA ASN A 65 0.32 20.90 -25.87
C ASN A 65 -1.21 20.80 -26.08
N GLY A 66 -1.98 21.36 -25.14
CA GLY A 66 -3.44 21.40 -25.14
C GLY A 66 -4.11 20.05 -24.92
N PHE A 67 -3.39 19.03 -24.44
CA PHE A 67 -3.96 17.72 -24.13
C PHE A 67 -5.08 17.83 -23.09
N LEU A 68 -4.85 18.53 -21.97
CA LEU A 68 -5.82 18.63 -20.88
C LEU A 68 -7.14 19.25 -21.34
N SER A 69 -7.08 20.34 -22.11
CA SER A 69 -8.29 21.00 -22.61
C SER A 69 -9.10 20.07 -23.50
N ARG A 70 -8.46 19.34 -24.42
CA ARG A 70 -9.14 18.36 -25.27
C ARG A 70 -9.67 17.17 -24.47
N TYR A 71 -8.90 16.69 -23.50
CA TYR A 71 -9.27 15.58 -22.61
C TYR A 71 -10.53 15.91 -21.81
N PHE A 72 -10.53 17.05 -21.12
CA PHE A 72 -11.65 17.50 -20.29
C PHE A 72 -12.88 17.84 -21.13
N ALA A 73 -12.71 18.49 -22.29
CA ALA A 73 -13.80 18.74 -23.22
C ALA A 73 -14.47 17.44 -23.71
N ARG A 74 -13.68 16.41 -24.06
CA ARG A 74 -14.21 15.09 -24.46
C ARG A 74 -15.03 14.43 -23.34
N LYS A 75 -14.67 14.68 -22.08
CA LYS A 75 -15.39 14.20 -20.90
C LYS A 75 -16.51 15.13 -20.42
N GLY A 76 -16.78 16.22 -21.14
CA GLY A 76 -17.86 17.16 -20.84
C GLY A 76 -17.59 18.10 -19.66
N PHE A 77 -16.33 18.26 -19.25
CA PHE A 77 -15.96 19.22 -18.21
C PHE A 77 -15.95 20.64 -18.77
N ILE A 78 -16.23 21.61 -17.90
CA ILE A 78 -16.12 23.05 -18.15
C ILE A 78 -15.01 23.65 -17.28
N GLU A 79 -14.23 24.58 -17.84
CA GLU A 79 -13.19 25.28 -17.09
C GLU A 79 -13.73 26.57 -16.46
N ILE A 80 -13.57 26.73 -15.15
CA ILE A 80 -13.97 27.91 -14.40
C ILE A 80 -12.80 28.33 -13.51
N GLY A 81 -12.16 29.45 -13.84
CA GLY A 81 -11.09 30.03 -13.00
C GLY A 81 -9.88 29.11 -12.79
N GLY A 82 -9.50 28.32 -13.80
CA GLY A 82 -8.39 27.37 -13.72
C GLY A 82 -8.72 26.04 -13.04
N VAL A 83 -10.01 25.75 -12.82
CA VAL A 83 -10.51 24.47 -12.29
C VAL A 83 -11.47 23.86 -13.30
N TRP A 84 -11.28 22.58 -13.61
CA TRP A 84 -12.18 21.83 -14.49
C TRP A 84 -13.30 21.21 -13.66
N THR A 85 -14.55 21.37 -14.06
CA THR A 85 -15.71 20.86 -13.29
C THR A 85 -16.68 20.14 -14.21
N THR A 86 -17.36 19.11 -13.70
CA THR A 86 -18.52 18.54 -14.40
C THR A 86 -19.70 19.52 -14.34
N PRO A 87 -20.64 19.49 -15.31
CA PRO A 87 -21.76 20.43 -15.34
C PRO A 87 -22.68 20.37 -14.11
N ASP A 88 -22.74 19.22 -13.44
CA ASP A 88 -23.48 18.99 -12.20
C ASP A 88 -22.66 19.35 -10.94
N PHE A 89 -21.45 19.88 -11.10
CA PHE A 89 -20.48 20.20 -10.05
C PHE A 89 -20.11 19.03 -9.12
N ARG A 90 -20.39 17.79 -9.55
CA ARG A 90 -20.05 16.59 -8.79
C ARG A 90 -18.54 16.39 -8.71
N ILE A 91 -17.83 16.53 -9.83
CA ILE A 91 -16.38 16.33 -9.90
C ILE A 91 -15.71 17.65 -10.26
N GLU A 92 -14.69 18.02 -9.49
CA GLU A 92 -13.76 19.08 -9.86
C GLU A 92 -12.33 18.56 -9.94
N VAL A 93 -11.54 19.14 -10.84
CA VAL A 93 -10.15 18.79 -11.09
C VAL A 93 -9.30 20.06 -11.07
N ILE A 94 -8.30 20.05 -10.21
CA ILE A 94 -7.35 21.13 -10.00
C ILE A 94 -5.98 20.64 -10.45
N ILE A 95 -5.37 21.38 -11.38
CA ILE A 95 -4.04 21.08 -11.89
C ILE A 95 -3.05 22.06 -11.28
N ILE A 96 -2.02 21.52 -10.63
CA ILE A 96 -0.93 22.28 -10.03
C ILE A 96 0.35 21.87 -10.75
N THR A 97 0.93 22.80 -11.50
CA THR A 97 2.11 22.59 -12.34
C THR A 97 3.43 22.71 -11.57
N GLU A 98 3.37 22.56 -10.25
CA GLU A 98 4.52 22.61 -9.35
C GLU A 98 4.87 21.19 -8.90
N MET A 99 6.15 20.95 -8.60
CA MET A 99 6.55 19.68 -8.00
C MET A 99 6.00 19.56 -6.58
N PHE A 100 5.47 18.39 -6.25
CA PHE A 100 5.12 18.05 -4.87
C PHE A 100 6.41 17.86 -4.05
N THR A 101 6.77 18.84 -3.24
CA THR A 101 8.06 18.85 -2.50
C THR A 101 7.91 18.92 -0.98
N GLN A 102 6.69 19.09 -0.46
CA GLN A 102 6.47 19.38 0.96
C GLN A 102 5.74 18.24 1.66
N GLU A 103 6.44 17.50 2.52
CA GLU A 103 5.81 16.47 3.37
C GLU A 103 4.73 17.05 4.28
N SER A 104 4.91 18.29 4.76
CA SER A 104 3.92 19.00 5.58
C SER A 104 2.56 19.13 4.90
N LEU A 105 2.54 19.15 3.56
CA LEU A 105 1.30 19.25 2.80
C LEU A 105 0.45 17.97 2.92
N PHE A 106 1.07 16.80 3.07
CA PHE A 106 0.33 15.57 3.38
C PHE A 106 -0.37 15.67 4.73
N THR A 107 0.33 16.18 5.75
CA THR A 107 -0.25 16.41 7.08
C THR A 107 -1.43 17.38 7.01
N ASP A 108 -1.34 18.44 6.21
CA ASP A 108 -2.43 19.41 6.04
C ASP A 108 -3.65 18.80 5.32
N PHE A 109 -3.44 17.98 4.28
CA PHE A 109 -4.53 17.24 3.63
C PHE A 109 -5.19 16.23 4.58
N MET A 110 -4.41 15.54 5.41
CA MET A 110 -4.95 14.61 6.41
C MET A 110 -5.77 15.34 7.47
N LYS A 111 -5.27 16.47 7.99
CA LYS A 111 -6.02 17.35 8.91
C LYS A 111 -7.29 17.88 8.28
N HIS A 112 -7.24 18.30 7.02
CA HIS A 112 -8.42 18.72 6.27
C HIS A 112 -9.45 17.59 6.18
N ALA A 113 -9.03 16.37 5.84
CA ALA A 113 -9.91 15.21 5.75
C ALA A 113 -10.60 14.90 7.09
N ILE A 114 -9.85 14.96 8.20
CA ILE A 114 -10.40 14.80 9.56
C ILE A 114 -11.45 15.88 9.85
N ASN A 115 -11.09 17.15 9.66
CA ASN A 115 -11.92 18.30 10.01
C ASN A 115 -13.23 18.35 9.22
N THR A 116 -13.19 17.92 7.95
CA THR A 116 -14.35 17.93 7.05
C THR A 116 -15.11 16.61 7.02
N ARG A 117 -14.63 15.59 7.73
CA ARG A 117 -15.16 14.21 7.66
C ARG A 117 -15.17 13.64 6.24
N SER A 118 -14.23 14.08 5.39
CA SER A 118 -14.07 13.64 4.01
C SER A 118 -13.06 12.49 3.87
N ARG A 119 -13.03 11.89 2.69
CA ARG A 119 -12.12 10.81 2.33
C ARG A 119 -10.94 11.34 1.55
N LEU A 120 -9.75 10.76 1.75
CA LEU A 120 -8.54 11.14 1.04
C LEU A 120 -7.86 9.90 0.45
N VAL A 121 -7.55 9.94 -0.84
CA VAL A 121 -6.66 8.98 -1.50
C VAL A 121 -5.50 9.73 -2.12
N VAL A 122 -4.29 9.29 -1.81
CA VAL A 122 -3.05 9.84 -2.36
C VAL A 122 -2.38 8.77 -3.21
N GLN A 123 -2.03 9.10 -4.45
CA GLN A 123 -1.25 8.22 -5.31
C GLN A 123 -0.09 8.98 -5.94
N ALA A 124 1.12 8.45 -5.77
CA ALA A 124 2.30 8.87 -6.52
C ALA A 124 2.55 7.91 -7.69
N TYR A 125 2.88 8.48 -8.85
CA TYR A 125 3.26 7.75 -10.06
C TYR A 125 4.71 8.04 -10.49
N SER A 126 5.44 8.82 -9.70
CA SER A 126 6.86 9.13 -9.90
C SER A 126 7.79 7.98 -9.51
N GLY A 127 7.28 6.84 -9.03
CA GLY A 127 8.08 5.74 -8.49
C GLY A 127 8.41 5.88 -7.00
N ILE A 128 7.97 6.97 -6.35
CA ILE A 128 8.17 7.17 -4.91
C ILE A 128 7.20 6.29 -4.12
N GLU A 129 7.75 5.43 -3.25
CA GLU A 129 6.95 4.62 -2.32
C GLU A 129 6.45 5.49 -1.14
N LEU A 130 5.13 5.65 -1.03
CA LEU A 130 4.51 6.47 0.02
C LEU A 130 4.33 5.73 1.36
N GLY A 131 4.46 4.40 1.37
CA GLY A 131 4.02 3.57 2.50
C GLY A 131 4.76 3.85 3.82
N SER A 132 6.09 4.01 3.76
CA SER A 132 6.89 4.31 4.96
C SER A 132 6.62 5.72 5.50
N MET A 133 6.51 6.70 4.60
CA MET A 133 6.17 8.07 4.95
C MET A 133 4.78 8.14 5.61
N TYR A 134 3.79 7.47 5.01
CA TYR A 134 2.42 7.44 5.53
C TYR A 134 2.34 6.86 6.95
N LYS A 135 3.07 5.77 7.22
CA LYS A 135 3.15 5.18 8.56
C LYS A 135 3.75 6.15 9.58
N ASN A 136 4.81 6.87 9.20
CA ASN A 136 5.44 7.85 10.09
C ASN A 136 4.48 9.00 10.41
N LEU A 137 3.87 9.59 9.38
CA LEU A 137 2.88 10.65 9.54
C LEU A 137 1.70 10.21 10.42
N TYR A 138 1.17 9.00 10.19
CA TYR A 138 0.07 8.44 10.97
C TYR A 138 0.37 8.43 12.48
N MET A 139 1.61 8.12 12.88
CA MET A 139 2.01 8.06 14.29
C MET A 139 2.09 9.43 14.97
N GLU A 140 2.11 10.53 14.21
CA GLU A 140 2.11 11.90 14.75
C GLU A 140 0.72 12.37 15.20
N PHE A 141 -0.35 11.67 14.78
CA PHE A 141 -1.73 12.02 15.12
C PHE A 141 -2.18 11.39 16.45
N SER A 142 -3.21 11.99 17.05
CA SER A 142 -3.87 11.44 18.26
C SER A 142 -4.49 10.06 17.98
N LEU A 143 -4.68 9.23 19.02
CA LEU A 143 -5.31 7.91 18.84
C LEU A 143 -6.71 7.98 18.19
N GLN A 144 -7.47 9.03 18.50
CA GLN A 144 -8.79 9.24 17.90
C GLN A 144 -8.68 9.56 16.41
N ASP A 145 -7.75 10.43 16.03
CA ASP A 145 -7.52 10.81 14.63
C ASP A 145 -6.90 9.66 13.84
N GLN A 146 -6.04 8.87 14.46
CA GLN A 146 -5.47 7.66 13.88
C GLN A 146 -6.57 6.69 13.43
N GLU A 147 -7.58 6.43 14.27
CA GLU A 147 -8.69 5.57 13.88
C GLU A 147 -9.49 6.14 12.70
N TYR A 148 -9.67 7.48 12.65
CA TYR A 148 -10.28 8.13 11.50
C TYR A 148 -9.43 7.94 10.22
N ILE A 149 -8.13 8.25 10.31
CA ILE A 149 -7.16 8.14 9.20
C ILE A 149 -7.16 6.72 8.66
N LYS A 150 -7.05 5.71 9.52
CA LYS A 150 -7.04 4.29 9.13
C LYS A 150 -8.24 3.90 8.27
N ASN A 151 -9.41 4.49 8.54
CA ASN A 151 -10.67 4.15 7.87
C ASN A 151 -11.03 5.07 6.68
N ARG A 152 -10.42 6.25 6.55
CA ARG A 152 -10.87 7.31 5.62
C ARG A 152 -9.75 7.95 4.80
N VAL A 153 -8.49 7.65 5.11
CA VAL A 153 -7.32 8.11 4.37
C VAL A 153 -6.57 6.89 3.86
N LEU A 154 -6.16 6.92 2.59
CA LEU A 154 -5.37 5.88 1.96
C LEU A 154 -4.23 6.51 1.17
N PHE A 155 -3.01 6.06 1.44
CA PHE A 155 -1.85 6.40 0.64
C PHE A 155 -1.46 5.15 -0.14
N ASP A 156 -1.30 5.34 -1.44
CA ASP A 156 -0.91 4.32 -2.42
C ASP A 156 -1.91 3.16 -2.56
N ILE A 157 -2.79 3.25 -3.57
CA ILE A 157 -3.76 2.20 -3.90
C ILE A 157 -3.08 0.92 -4.45
N THR A 158 -1.80 1.01 -4.81
CA THR A 158 -1.01 -0.13 -5.29
C THR A 158 -0.29 -0.86 -4.16
N TYR A 159 -0.27 -0.28 -2.95
CA TYR A 159 0.44 -0.85 -1.80
C TYR A 159 1.92 -1.16 -2.11
N GLY A 160 2.59 -0.29 -2.88
CA GLY A 160 3.99 -0.40 -3.27
C GLY A 160 4.30 -1.44 -4.34
N THR A 161 3.32 -2.01 -5.04
CA THR A 161 3.60 -3.03 -6.07
C THR A 161 3.78 -2.47 -7.46
N ASP A 162 3.22 -1.29 -7.75
CA ASP A 162 3.17 -0.73 -9.10
C ASP A 162 3.00 0.79 -9.08
N CYS A 163 3.76 1.52 -8.26
CA CYS A 163 3.60 2.97 -8.05
C CYS A 163 4.38 3.84 -9.06
N ASN A 164 4.43 3.41 -10.33
CA ASN A 164 5.23 4.04 -11.39
C ASN A 164 4.35 4.66 -12.49
N CYS A 165 4.97 5.35 -13.45
CA CYS A 165 4.30 5.93 -14.60
C CYS A 165 3.79 4.88 -15.60
N GLY A 166 3.76 3.59 -15.24
CA GLY A 166 3.24 2.44 -15.96
C GLY A 166 1.96 1.84 -15.34
N THR A 167 1.61 2.20 -14.09
CA THR A 167 0.43 1.73 -13.34
C THR A 167 -0.82 1.58 -14.20
N ASP A 168 -1.43 0.39 -14.22
CA ASP A 168 -2.69 0.13 -14.91
C ASP A 168 -3.88 0.46 -14.01
N MET A 169 -4.54 1.59 -14.25
CA MET A 169 -5.60 2.12 -13.39
C MET A 169 -6.87 1.25 -13.37
N THR A 170 -7.03 0.31 -14.29
CA THR A 170 -8.17 -0.63 -14.26
C THR A 170 -8.01 -1.74 -13.22
N LYS A 171 -6.79 -1.95 -12.72
CA LYS A 171 -6.48 -3.02 -11.76
C LYS A 171 -6.50 -2.57 -10.31
N TYR A 172 -6.41 -1.26 -10.06
CA TYR A 172 -6.25 -0.71 -8.72
C TYR A 172 -7.42 0.21 -8.37
N ALA A 173 -7.94 0.00 -7.16
CA ALA A 173 -8.92 0.83 -6.51
C ALA A 173 -8.69 0.72 -5.00
N PRO A 174 -9.16 1.69 -4.20
CA PRO A 174 -9.20 1.51 -2.76
C PRO A 174 -9.96 0.23 -2.39
N ILE A 175 -9.42 -0.55 -1.46
CA ILE A 175 -10.11 -1.71 -0.90
C ILE A 175 -11.02 -1.18 0.20
N GLU A 176 -12.32 -1.48 0.10
CA GLU A 176 -13.33 -0.97 1.03
C GLU A 176 -14.12 -2.11 1.67
N ASP A 177 -14.55 -1.89 2.92
CA ASP A 177 -15.55 -2.74 3.55
C ASP A 177 -16.97 -2.39 3.10
N SER A 178 -17.97 -3.13 3.58
CA SER A 178 -19.37 -2.90 3.24
C SER A 178 -19.92 -1.55 3.72
N GLN A 179 -19.20 -0.82 4.56
CA GLN A 179 -19.56 0.51 5.07
C GLN A 179 -18.79 1.63 4.33
N GLY A 180 -18.01 1.30 3.30
CA GLY A 180 -17.19 2.26 2.56
C GLY A 180 -15.99 2.79 3.38
N ARG A 181 -15.53 2.04 4.38
CA ARG A 181 -14.28 2.33 5.11
C ARG A 181 -13.13 1.66 4.37
N PHE A 182 -12.00 2.36 4.26
CA PHE A 182 -10.80 1.78 3.65
C PHE A 182 -10.26 0.65 4.51
N MET A 183 -9.95 -0.48 3.86
CA MET A 183 -9.23 -1.58 4.48
C MET A 183 -7.72 -1.34 4.37
N ASN A 184 -7.22 -0.41 5.18
CA ASN A 184 -5.88 0.15 5.03
C ASN A 184 -4.76 -0.79 5.51
N PHE A 185 -4.39 -1.75 4.66
CA PHE A 185 -3.39 -2.76 4.93
C PHE A 185 -2.04 -2.22 5.44
N LEU A 186 -1.63 -1.02 4.98
CA LEU A 186 -0.37 -0.41 5.41
C LEU A 186 -0.35 -0.08 6.90
N LEU A 187 -1.51 0.24 7.48
CA LEU A 187 -1.65 0.66 8.87
C LEU A 187 -2.11 -0.47 9.80
N TYR A 188 -2.38 -1.67 9.25
CA TYR A 188 -2.85 -2.79 10.04
C TYR A 188 -1.76 -3.37 10.94
N THR A 189 -2.13 -3.61 12.20
CA THR A 189 -1.40 -4.49 13.09
C THR A 189 -1.46 -5.94 12.59
N GLN A 190 -0.62 -6.81 13.15
CA GLN A 190 -0.69 -8.24 12.82
C GLN A 190 -2.06 -8.84 13.16
N GLU A 191 -2.64 -8.46 14.30
CA GLU A 191 -3.99 -8.91 14.69
C GLU A 191 -5.06 -8.45 13.69
N GLU A 192 -4.99 -7.20 13.24
CA GLU A 192 -5.92 -6.66 12.25
C GLU A 192 -5.77 -7.36 10.89
N LYS A 193 -4.54 -7.65 10.43
CA LYS A 193 -4.32 -8.45 9.22
C LYS A 193 -5.01 -9.80 9.33
N LEU A 194 -4.84 -10.49 10.46
CA LEU A 194 -5.44 -11.81 10.69
C LEU A 194 -6.96 -11.76 10.80
N ALA A 195 -7.53 -10.70 11.40
CA ALA A 195 -8.98 -10.53 11.52
C ALA A 195 -9.67 -10.27 10.17
N ASN A 196 -8.91 -9.81 9.18
CA ASN A 196 -9.44 -9.45 7.86
C ASN A 196 -9.23 -10.51 6.76
N ILE A 197 -8.67 -11.67 7.09
CA ILE A 197 -8.55 -12.80 6.15
C ILE A 197 -9.96 -13.22 5.66
N GLY A 198 -10.10 -13.38 4.35
CA GLY A 198 -11.33 -13.80 3.67
C GLY A 198 -12.35 -12.67 3.49
N ARG A 199 -12.03 -11.43 3.88
CA ARG A 199 -12.90 -10.27 3.69
C ARG A 199 -12.85 -9.70 2.27
N HIS A 200 -11.67 -9.71 1.65
CA HIS A 200 -11.49 -9.22 0.28
C HIS A 200 -10.33 -9.95 -0.42
N PRO A 201 -10.51 -10.48 -1.65
CA PRO A 201 -9.48 -11.26 -2.33
C PRO A 201 -8.16 -10.52 -2.56
N GLN A 202 -8.20 -9.20 -2.82
CA GLN A 202 -6.97 -8.42 -2.96
C GLN A 202 -6.26 -8.22 -1.62
N LEU A 203 -7.01 -8.10 -0.52
CA LEU A 203 -6.42 -7.98 0.81
C LEU A 203 -5.74 -9.30 1.21
N ASP A 204 -6.37 -10.44 0.91
CA ASP A 204 -5.78 -11.76 1.14
C ASP A 204 -4.44 -11.92 0.40
N LYS A 205 -4.34 -11.40 -0.83
CA LYS A 205 -3.07 -11.37 -1.58
C LYS A 205 -2.00 -10.51 -0.89
N LEU A 206 -2.38 -9.35 -0.35
CA LEU A 206 -1.45 -8.47 0.39
C LEU A 206 -0.97 -9.14 1.69
N ILE A 207 -1.90 -9.75 2.44
CA ILE A 207 -1.56 -10.50 3.65
C ILE A 207 -0.64 -11.66 3.32
N TYR A 208 -0.96 -12.46 2.28
CA TYR A 208 -0.10 -13.55 1.82
C TYR A 208 1.33 -13.08 1.52
N LYS A 209 1.49 -12.00 0.74
CA LYS A 209 2.81 -11.44 0.40
C LYS A 209 3.58 -11.01 1.66
N SER A 210 2.93 -10.34 2.61
CA SER A 210 3.55 -9.95 3.88
C SER A 210 3.97 -11.15 4.71
N VAL A 211 3.12 -12.17 4.82
CA VAL A 211 3.39 -13.38 5.61
C VAL A 211 4.53 -14.20 4.99
N CYS A 212 4.59 -14.31 3.65
CA CYS A 212 5.71 -14.95 2.96
C CYS A 212 7.04 -14.20 3.15
N TYR A 213 7.01 -12.87 3.15
CA TYR A 213 8.18 -12.06 3.46
C TYR A 213 8.65 -12.28 4.90
N ASP A 214 7.73 -12.26 5.87
CA ASP A 214 8.03 -12.51 7.27
C ASP A 214 8.61 -13.93 7.47
N LEU A 215 8.06 -14.94 6.79
CA LEU A 215 8.57 -16.31 6.81
C LEU A 215 10.00 -16.39 6.24
N SER A 216 10.26 -15.76 5.10
CA SER A 216 11.60 -15.70 4.52
C SER A 216 12.60 -15.05 5.48
N LYS A 217 12.21 -13.97 6.14
CA LYS A 217 13.06 -13.25 7.10
C LYS A 217 13.36 -14.11 8.33
N ILE A 218 12.33 -14.71 8.93
CA ILE A 218 12.45 -15.58 10.12
C ILE A 218 13.37 -16.77 9.82
N LEU A 219 13.19 -17.43 8.68
CA LEU A 219 14.04 -18.56 8.28
C LEU A 219 15.49 -18.13 8.10
N ASN A 220 15.74 -17.00 7.43
CA ASN A 220 17.09 -16.50 7.21
C ASN A 220 17.78 -16.13 8.53
N GLU A 221 17.15 -15.31 9.37
CA GLU A 221 17.77 -14.80 10.60
C GLU A 221 18.03 -15.91 11.63
N ASN A 222 17.04 -16.78 11.87
CA ASN A 222 17.17 -17.82 12.90
C ASN A 222 18.03 -18.99 12.44
N SER A 223 18.06 -19.34 11.14
CA SER A 223 18.98 -20.37 10.64
C SER A 223 20.45 -19.94 10.78
N VAL A 224 20.76 -18.65 10.56
CA VAL A 224 22.09 -18.09 10.79
C VAL A 224 22.47 -18.17 12.27
N ASN A 225 21.57 -17.80 13.17
CA ASN A 225 21.79 -17.87 14.61
C ASN A 225 21.94 -19.32 15.11
N TYR A 226 21.10 -20.23 14.62
CA TYR A 226 21.21 -21.67 14.92
C TYR A 226 22.60 -22.21 14.55
N ARG A 227 23.07 -21.93 13.33
CA ARG A 227 24.41 -22.33 12.87
C ARG A 227 25.53 -21.75 13.74
N LYS A 228 25.40 -20.49 14.16
CA LYS A 228 26.39 -19.83 15.04
C LYS A 228 26.40 -20.47 16.42
N ALA A 229 25.24 -20.76 16.99
CA ALA A 229 25.12 -21.42 18.29
C ALA A 229 25.73 -22.83 18.28
N LEU A 230 25.54 -23.62 17.20
CA LEU A 230 26.21 -24.93 17.04
C LEU A 230 27.75 -24.83 17.12
N LYS A 231 28.31 -23.71 16.64
CA LYS A 231 29.75 -23.42 16.68
C LYS A 231 30.19 -22.66 17.94
N LYS A 232 29.27 -22.38 18.86
CA LYS A 232 29.50 -21.51 20.04
C LYS A 232 30.02 -20.12 19.66
N GLU A 233 29.58 -19.60 18.51
CA GLU A 233 29.87 -18.24 18.07
C GLU A 233 28.80 -17.25 18.58
N PRO A 234 29.13 -15.96 18.73
CA PRO A 234 28.14 -14.92 19.02
C PRO A 234 27.03 -14.88 17.98
N LEU A 235 25.78 -14.75 18.46
CA LEU A 235 24.58 -14.62 17.64
C LEU A 235 24.61 -13.30 16.86
N MET A 236 24.10 -13.34 15.62
CA MET A 236 24.15 -12.20 14.69
C MET A 236 22.88 -11.36 14.76
N PHE A 237 21.72 -12.01 14.84
CA PHE A 237 20.41 -11.33 14.84
C PHE A 237 19.77 -11.40 16.22
N ARG A 238 19.00 -10.38 16.57
CA ARG A 238 18.12 -10.43 17.76
C ARG A 238 16.96 -11.39 17.47
N GLY A 239 16.59 -12.19 18.46
CA GLY A 239 15.46 -13.12 18.38
C GLY A 239 14.66 -13.11 19.68
N ASP A 240 13.64 -13.98 19.75
CA ASP A 240 12.79 -14.11 20.94
C ASP A 240 13.43 -15.11 21.92
N TYR A 241 14.73 -14.95 22.16
CA TYR A 241 15.57 -15.78 22.99
C TYR A 241 16.76 -14.96 23.50
N SER A 242 17.43 -15.44 24.55
CA SER A 242 18.56 -14.75 25.16
C SER A 242 19.79 -14.74 24.24
N HIS A 243 20.74 -13.85 24.50
CA HIS A 243 21.96 -13.73 23.69
C HIS A 243 22.92 -14.94 23.78
N ASP A 244 22.74 -15.76 24.82
CA ASP A 244 23.45 -17.01 25.09
C ASP A 244 22.61 -18.26 24.77
N ALA A 245 21.47 -18.08 24.08
CA ALA A 245 20.57 -19.16 23.74
C ALA A 245 21.28 -20.31 23.00
N SER A 246 20.95 -21.53 23.40
CA SER A 246 21.44 -22.75 22.78
C SER A 246 20.86 -22.94 21.37
N ALA A 247 21.53 -23.78 20.58
CA ALA A 247 21.04 -24.14 19.24
C ALA A 247 19.62 -24.75 19.29
N GLU A 248 19.32 -25.55 20.31
CA GLU A 248 18.00 -26.17 20.48
C GLU A 248 16.91 -25.14 20.82
N GLU A 249 17.20 -24.16 21.67
CA GLU A 249 16.25 -23.07 21.98
C GLU A 249 15.95 -22.23 20.74
N ILE A 250 16.99 -21.87 19.97
CA ILE A 250 16.83 -21.11 18.73
C ILE A 250 15.98 -21.88 17.72
N MET A 251 16.24 -23.18 17.55
CA MET A 251 15.45 -24.01 16.63
C MET A 251 14.01 -24.18 17.09
N ALA A 252 13.77 -24.39 18.39
CA ALA A 252 12.41 -24.48 18.94
C ALA A 252 11.61 -23.20 18.68
N VAL A 253 12.22 -22.04 18.89
CA VAL A 253 11.62 -20.73 18.57
C VAL A 253 11.36 -20.59 17.07
N LEU A 254 12.32 -20.97 16.23
CA LEU A 254 12.17 -20.93 14.78
C LEU A 254 11.00 -21.80 14.31
N LEU A 255 10.94 -23.06 14.71
CA LEU A 255 9.88 -23.99 14.30
C LEU A 255 8.50 -23.52 14.78
N ASN A 256 8.40 -22.97 16.00
CA ASN A 256 7.15 -22.38 16.50
C ASN A 256 6.71 -21.19 15.64
N LYS A 257 7.63 -20.26 15.32
CA LYS A 257 7.34 -19.11 14.45
C LYS A 257 6.88 -19.55 13.06
N VAL A 258 7.56 -20.54 12.47
CA VAL A 258 7.17 -21.10 11.17
C VAL A 258 5.78 -21.73 11.26
N GLN A 259 5.50 -22.56 12.27
CA GLN A 259 4.19 -23.18 12.48
C GLN A 259 3.06 -22.15 12.60
N ASN A 260 3.30 -21.04 13.31
CA ASN A 260 2.33 -19.94 13.42
C ASN A 260 2.07 -19.33 12.05
N ILE A 261 3.11 -19.08 11.24
CA ILE A 261 2.94 -18.58 9.87
C ILE A 261 2.19 -19.58 8.99
N LEU A 262 2.50 -20.87 9.06
CA LEU A 262 1.78 -21.89 8.31
C LEU A 262 0.28 -21.91 8.68
N SER A 263 -0.07 -21.71 9.95
CA SER A 263 -1.48 -21.58 10.35
C SER A 263 -2.20 -20.40 9.67
N ILE A 264 -1.48 -19.29 9.44
CA ILE A 264 -2.01 -18.13 8.72
C ILE A 264 -2.19 -18.46 7.24
N LEU A 265 -1.23 -19.14 6.62
CA LEU A 265 -1.32 -19.59 5.23
C LEU A 265 -2.46 -20.60 5.03
N ASP A 266 -2.73 -21.47 6.00
CA ASP A 266 -3.85 -22.41 5.98
C ASP A 266 -5.19 -21.65 6.06
N ARG A 267 -5.29 -20.63 6.92
CA ARG A 267 -6.47 -19.74 6.99
C ARG A 267 -6.70 -18.96 5.69
N LEU A 268 -5.62 -18.57 5.00
CA LEU A 268 -5.68 -17.96 3.65
C LEU A 268 -6.01 -18.97 2.54
N LYS A 269 -6.07 -20.27 2.85
CA LYS A 269 -6.21 -21.38 1.89
C LYS A 269 -5.08 -21.44 0.86
N MET A 270 -3.88 -21.00 1.26
CA MET A 270 -2.66 -20.96 0.44
C MET A 270 -1.60 -21.98 0.90
N LEU A 271 -1.88 -22.76 1.95
CA LEU A 271 -1.01 -23.83 2.42
C LEU A 271 -1.36 -25.17 1.76
N THR A 272 -0.44 -25.75 1.00
CA THR A 272 -0.64 -27.06 0.36
C THR A 272 -0.22 -28.21 1.28
N GLU A 273 -0.72 -29.42 1.00
CA GLU A 273 -0.33 -30.62 1.75
C GLU A 273 1.16 -30.95 1.56
N GLU A 274 1.73 -30.69 0.39
CA GLU A 274 3.18 -30.86 0.17
C GLU A 274 3.99 -29.95 1.10
N LYS A 275 3.55 -28.70 1.30
CA LYS A 275 4.21 -27.75 2.22
C LYS A 275 4.07 -28.18 3.68
N LYS A 276 2.92 -28.75 4.08
CA LYS A 276 2.72 -29.32 5.42
C LYS A 276 3.66 -30.51 5.67
N GLN A 277 3.73 -31.45 4.72
CA GLN A 277 4.61 -32.61 4.82
C GLN A 277 6.09 -32.22 4.84
N LEU A 278 6.48 -31.23 4.02
CA LEU A 278 7.82 -30.67 4.03
C LEU A 278 8.18 -30.12 5.42
N PHE A 279 7.31 -29.30 6.02
CA PHE A 279 7.55 -28.75 7.35
C PHE A 279 7.66 -29.85 8.42
N ALA A 280 6.76 -30.84 8.40
CA ALA A 280 6.80 -31.95 9.35
C ALA A 280 8.13 -32.74 9.26
N LYS A 281 8.57 -33.04 8.03
CA LYS A 281 9.86 -33.68 7.77
C LYS A 281 11.02 -32.85 8.32
N CYS A 282 11.13 -31.59 7.90
CA CYS A 282 12.20 -30.68 8.33
C CYS A 282 12.21 -30.44 9.85
N SER A 283 11.04 -30.41 10.50
CA SER A 283 10.93 -30.27 11.95
C SER A 283 11.41 -31.51 12.71
N SER A 284 11.29 -32.69 12.10
CA SER A 284 11.68 -33.96 12.74
C SER A 284 13.16 -34.29 12.59
N ASN A 285 13.83 -33.79 11.55
CA ASN A 285 15.17 -34.25 11.16
C ASN A 285 16.26 -33.17 11.14
N TYR A 286 16.00 -31.95 11.65
CA TYR A 286 16.96 -30.83 11.59
C TYR A 286 18.30 -31.10 12.27
N ARG A 287 18.36 -32.08 13.20
CA ARG A 287 19.60 -32.50 13.88
C ARG A 287 20.49 -33.37 13.00
N ASP A 288 19.89 -34.10 12.06
CA ASP A 288 20.55 -35.13 11.25
C ASP A 288 20.89 -34.64 9.84
N VAL A 289 20.57 -33.39 9.52
CA VAL A 289 20.74 -32.79 8.20
C VAL A 289 21.68 -31.58 8.28
N ASP A 290 22.51 -31.40 7.26
CA ASP A 290 23.31 -30.19 7.11
C ASP A 290 22.43 -28.93 7.15
N VAL A 291 22.85 -27.91 7.89
CA VAL A 291 22.05 -26.70 8.15
C VAL A 291 21.74 -25.93 6.87
N TYR A 292 22.66 -25.90 5.90
CA TYR A 292 22.42 -25.22 4.63
C TYR A 292 21.43 -25.99 3.76
N ALA A 293 21.55 -27.32 3.73
CA ALA A 293 20.57 -28.19 3.06
C ALA A 293 19.17 -28.05 3.69
N TRP A 294 19.08 -28.07 5.03
CA TRP A 294 17.83 -27.86 5.76
C TRP A 294 17.21 -26.50 5.45
N TYR A 295 18.00 -25.42 5.49
CA TYR A 295 17.53 -24.07 5.17
C TYR A 295 17.02 -24.00 3.73
N SER A 296 17.78 -24.53 2.77
CA SER A 296 17.40 -24.55 1.35
C SER A 296 16.04 -25.23 1.14
N GLU A 297 15.81 -26.37 1.78
CA GLU A 297 14.52 -27.08 1.74
C GLU A 297 13.40 -26.24 2.35
N MET A 298 13.61 -25.66 3.54
CA MET A 298 12.61 -24.83 4.22
C MET A 298 12.23 -23.57 3.42
N THR A 299 13.11 -23.06 2.55
CA THR A 299 12.76 -21.92 1.69
C THR A 299 11.64 -22.21 0.71
N LYS A 300 11.35 -23.48 0.42
CA LYS A 300 10.23 -23.90 -0.44
C LYS A 300 8.86 -23.63 0.20
N LEU A 301 8.81 -23.32 1.50
CA LEU A 301 7.54 -22.98 2.17
C LEU A 301 6.97 -21.64 1.69
N TYR A 302 7.81 -20.67 1.34
CA TYR A 302 7.38 -19.33 0.89
C TYR A 302 7.69 -19.01 -0.58
N LYS A 303 8.40 -19.89 -1.27
CA LYS A 303 8.50 -19.91 -2.74
C LYS A 303 7.26 -20.57 -3.34
#